data_AF-A0AAE3RA21-F1
#
_entry.id   AF-A0AAE3RA21-F1
#
_cell.length_a   1.000
_cell.length_b   1.000
_cell.length_c   1.000
_cell.angle_alpha   90.00
_cell.angle_beta   90.00
_cell.angle_gamma   90.00
#
_symmetry.space_group_name_H-M   'P 1'
#
loop_
_entity.id
_entity.type
_entity.pdbx_description
1 polymer ?
#
loop_
_entity_poly.entity_id
_entity_poly.type
_entity_poly.pdbx_seq_one_letter_code
_entity_poly.pdbx_strand_id
1 'polypeptide(L)'
;MKYQFTIPTLKFSVAGFFISGFSMTGILGLQTLLQSFTQGCEVAWKLLFILMASGSIITPFIFTCFVLKDSQSQKFSEGKIWLYNLLEYIFLQCSIGWLFSNAKTLCYVSDGQNGLQFVFTSWMGLCIQLFYSLLLDWMKNNKTLTQSVVLEQEL
;
A
#
# COMPACT_ATOMS: atom_id res chain seq x y z
N MET A 1 -25.23 -9.82 -2.15
CA MET A 1 -24.07 -10.22 -1.34
C MET A 1 -23.26 -9.00 -0.98
N LYS A 2 -22.81 -8.90 0.27
CA LYS A 2 -21.98 -7.78 0.75
C LYS A 2 -20.57 -7.98 0.20
N TYR A 3 -20.08 -7.06 -0.63
CA TYR A 3 -18.71 -7.14 -1.17
C TYR A 3 -17.69 -6.99 -0.02
N GLN A 4 -16.79 -7.97 0.14
CA GLN A 4 -15.75 -8.04 1.16
C GLN A 4 -14.38 -7.69 0.57
N PHE A 5 -13.67 -6.74 1.17
CA PHE A 5 -12.33 -6.31 0.74
C PHE A 5 -11.23 -7.28 1.19
N THR A 6 -11.46 -8.00 2.29
CA THR A 6 -10.47 -8.92 2.87
C THR A 6 -10.09 -10.06 1.92
N ILE A 7 -11.05 -10.66 1.20
CA ILE A 7 -10.78 -11.79 0.29
C ILE A 7 -9.84 -11.41 -0.87
N PRO A 8 -10.11 -10.36 -1.66
CA PRO A 8 -9.19 -9.96 -2.73
C PRO A 8 -7.82 -9.52 -2.19
N THR A 9 -7.77 -8.86 -1.01
CA THR A 9 -6.49 -8.53 -0.37
C THR A 9 -5.73 -9.76 0.07
N LEU A 10 -6.39 -10.78 0.62
CA LEU A 10 -5.73 -12.04 0.98
C LEU A 10 -5.12 -12.74 -0.24
N LYS A 11 -5.86 -12.80 -1.36
CA LYS A 11 -5.34 -13.32 -2.63
C LYS A 11 -4.12 -12.52 -3.08
N PHE A 12 -4.18 -11.19 -2.98
CA PHE A 12 -3.05 -10.33 -3.26
C PHE A 12 -1.89 -10.60 -2.32
N SER A 13 -2.10 -10.78 -1.00
CA SER A 13 -1.02 -11.01 -0.04
C SER A 13 -0.24 -12.29 -0.33
N VAL A 14 -0.93 -13.36 -0.74
CA VAL A 14 -0.27 -14.59 -1.18
C VAL A 14 0.61 -14.34 -2.40
N ALA A 15 0.11 -13.62 -3.42
CA ALA A 15 0.92 -13.26 -4.59
C ALA A 15 2.07 -12.30 -4.22
N GLY A 16 1.77 -11.31 -3.39
CA GLY A 16 2.63 -10.26 -2.82
C GLY A 16 3.89 -10.83 -2.19
N PHE A 17 3.74 -11.92 -1.45
CA PHE A 17 4.87 -12.61 -0.80
C PHE A 17 5.97 -12.99 -1.81
N PHE A 18 5.56 -13.49 -2.99
CA PHE A 18 6.47 -13.95 -4.05
C PHE A 18 6.97 -12.83 -4.97
N ILE A 19 6.22 -11.72 -5.11
CA ILE A 19 6.61 -10.60 -5.99
C ILE A 19 7.47 -9.53 -5.30
N SER A 20 7.79 -9.71 -4.02
CA SER A 20 8.61 -8.79 -3.20
C SER A 20 9.95 -8.38 -3.82
N GLY A 21 10.62 -9.31 -4.50
CA GLY A 21 11.84 -9.03 -5.25
C GLY A 21 11.60 -8.16 -6.49
N PHE A 22 10.47 -8.37 -7.17
CA PHE A 22 10.10 -7.61 -8.37
C PHE A 22 9.79 -6.15 -8.03
N SER A 23 9.05 -5.91 -6.95
CA SER A 23 8.77 -4.55 -6.47
C SER A 23 10.04 -3.84 -5.99
N MET A 24 10.96 -4.56 -5.35
CA MET A 24 12.29 -4.03 -5.01
C MET A 24 13.03 -3.55 -6.26
N THR A 25 13.07 -4.35 -7.33
CA THR A 25 13.68 -3.93 -8.60
C THR A 25 13.01 -2.67 -9.16
N GLY A 26 11.68 -2.58 -9.05
CA GLY A 26 10.93 -1.38 -9.42
C GLY A 26 11.34 -0.13 -8.62
N ILE A 27 11.52 -0.27 -7.29
CA ILE A 27 11.98 0.81 -6.41
C ILE A 27 13.40 1.26 -6.79
N LEU A 28 14.32 0.33 -7.02
CA LEU A 28 15.69 0.64 -7.46
C LEU A 28 15.73 1.30 -8.83
N GLY A 29 14.89 0.83 -9.76
CA GLY A 29 14.74 1.45 -11.08
C GLY A 29 14.24 2.89 -10.98
N LEU A 30 13.24 3.14 -10.11
CA LEU A 30 12.73 4.48 -9.87
C LEU A 30 13.77 5.37 -9.18
N GLN A 31 14.54 4.85 -8.23
CA GLN A 31 15.65 5.58 -7.63
C GLN A 31 16.70 5.99 -8.66
N THR A 32 17.08 5.07 -9.55
CA THR A 32 18.04 5.34 -10.63
C THR A 32 17.50 6.42 -11.57
N LEU A 33 16.20 6.36 -11.90
CA LEU A 33 15.53 7.39 -12.69
C LEU A 33 15.57 8.75 -12.00
N LEU A 34 15.23 8.83 -10.70
CA LEU A 34 15.31 10.06 -9.93
C LEU A 34 16.73 10.62 -9.85
N GLN A 35 17.73 9.74 -9.74
CA GLN A 35 19.13 10.15 -9.71
C GLN A 35 19.57 10.85 -11.00
N SER A 36 18.98 10.50 -12.15
CA SER A 36 19.23 11.23 -13.39
C SER A 36 18.75 12.68 -13.36
N PHE A 37 17.77 13.01 -12.50
CA PHE A 37 17.24 14.36 -12.30
C PHE A 37 17.87 15.12 -11.12
N THR A 38 18.24 14.43 -10.03
CA THR A 38 18.58 15.09 -8.75
C THR A 38 20.07 15.24 -8.46
N GLN A 39 20.96 14.99 -9.44
CA GLN A 39 22.44 15.09 -9.32
C GLN A 39 22.97 14.58 -7.96
N GLY A 40 22.64 13.34 -7.59
CA GLY A 40 23.16 12.72 -6.37
C GLY A 40 22.31 11.55 -5.86
N CYS A 41 22.99 10.45 -5.48
CA CYS A 41 22.33 9.24 -4.98
C CYS A 41 21.56 9.49 -3.68
N GLU A 42 22.16 10.21 -2.72
CA GLU A 42 21.49 10.49 -1.44
C GLU A 42 20.22 11.34 -1.60
N VAL A 43 20.28 12.34 -2.48
CA VAL A 43 19.15 13.24 -2.76
C VAL A 43 18.03 12.46 -3.43
N ALA A 44 18.35 11.60 -4.40
CA ALA A 44 17.40 10.73 -5.07
C ALA A 44 16.68 9.81 -4.08
N TRP A 45 17.42 9.14 -3.19
CA TRP A 45 16.83 8.30 -2.16
C TRP A 45 15.94 9.09 -1.21
N LYS A 46 16.41 10.22 -0.65
CA LYS A 46 15.60 11.06 0.24
C LYS A 46 14.28 11.49 -0.41
N LEU A 47 14.35 11.92 -1.67
CA LEU A 47 13.17 12.32 -2.43
C LEU A 47 12.23 11.14 -2.68
N LEU A 48 12.77 9.99 -3.06
CA LEU A 48 12.02 8.76 -3.23
C LEU A 48 11.27 8.37 -1.95
N PHE A 49 11.94 8.42 -0.79
CA PHE A 49 11.32 8.10 0.48
C PHE A 49 10.19 9.05 0.85
N ILE A 50 10.35 10.36 0.60
CA ILE A 50 9.28 11.35 0.81
C ILE A 50 8.09 11.05 -0.11
N LEU A 51 8.34 10.75 -1.38
CA LEU A 51 7.29 10.42 -2.34
C LEU A 51 6.53 9.15 -1.93
N MET A 52 7.25 8.09 -1.54
CA MET A 52 6.64 6.84 -1.13
C MET A 52 5.88 6.97 0.21
N ALA A 53 6.42 7.73 1.16
CA ALA A 53 5.77 8.01 2.44
C ALA A 53 4.46 8.77 2.25
N SER A 54 4.48 9.83 1.43
CA SER A 54 3.27 10.56 1.09
C SER A 54 2.26 9.68 0.36
N GLY A 55 2.72 8.84 -0.58
CA GLY A 55 1.90 7.82 -1.26
C GLY A 55 1.20 6.88 -0.28
N SER A 56 1.93 6.29 0.67
CA SER A 56 1.39 5.35 1.68
C SER A 56 0.37 5.97 2.65
N ILE A 57 0.26 7.31 2.69
CA ILE A 57 -0.74 8.00 3.50
C ILE A 57 -1.93 8.44 2.63
N ILE A 58 -1.63 8.99 1.45
CA ILE A 58 -2.63 9.57 0.54
C ILE A 58 -3.47 8.46 -0.10
N THR A 59 -2.84 7.38 -0.55
CA THR A 59 -3.51 6.27 -1.24
C THR A 59 -4.58 5.56 -0.42
N PRO A 60 -4.36 5.16 0.85
CA PRO A 60 -5.43 4.59 1.68
C PRO A 60 -6.54 5.62 1.91
N PHE A 61 -6.20 6.88 2.18
CA PHE A 61 -7.21 7.93 2.38
C PHE A 61 -8.14 8.10 1.18
N ILE A 62 -7.58 8.27 -0.02
CA ILE A 62 -8.36 8.38 -1.27
C ILE A 62 -9.20 7.13 -1.50
N PHE A 63 -8.62 5.95 -1.29
CA PHE A 63 -9.33 4.68 -1.48
C PHE A 63 -10.53 4.54 -0.53
N THR A 64 -10.36 4.86 0.76
CA THR A 64 -11.47 4.86 1.73
C THR A 64 -12.55 5.86 1.35
N CYS A 65 -12.20 7.09 0.98
CA CYS A 65 -13.18 8.08 0.51
C CYS A 65 -13.96 7.58 -0.69
N PHE A 66 -13.28 6.95 -1.66
CA PHE A 66 -13.91 6.40 -2.85
C PHE A 66 -14.85 5.23 -2.51
N VAL A 67 -14.41 4.29 -1.68
CA VAL A 67 -15.21 3.14 -1.22
C VAL A 67 -16.44 3.57 -0.41
N LEU A 68 -16.29 4.53 0.51
CA LEU A 68 -17.39 4.99 1.34
C LEU A 68 -18.44 5.79 0.57
N LYS A 69 -18.01 6.48 -0.50
CA LYS A 69 -18.90 7.23 -1.40
C LYS A 69 -19.64 6.31 -2.37
N ASP A 70 -18.96 5.30 -2.89
CA ASP A 70 -19.49 4.36 -3.90
C ASP A 70 -20.17 3.12 -3.28
N SER A 71 -20.36 3.11 -1.95
CA SER A 71 -20.97 2.03 -1.17
C SER A 71 -22.39 1.62 -1.61
N GLN A 72 -23.10 2.45 -2.38
CA GLN A 72 -24.41 2.10 -2.97
C GLN A 72 -24.28 1.34 -4.30
N SER A 73 -23.14 1.44 -4.98
CA SER A 73 -22.85 0.74 -6.23
C SER A 73 -22.22 -0.63 -5.91
N GLN A 74 -22.97 -1.72 -6.10
CA GLN A 74 -22.47 -3.09 -5.95
C GLN A 74 -21.31 -3.48 -6.89
N LYS A 75 -20.77 -2.55 -7.70
CA LYS A 75 -19.80 -2.83 -8.77
C LYS A 75 -18.39 -2.34 -8.47
N PHE A 76 -17.87 -2.59 -7.27
CA PHE A 76 -16.43 -2.48 -7.06
C PHE A 76 -15.74 -3.68 -7.71
N SER A 77 -14.90 -3.45 -8.73
CA SER A 77 -14.22 -4.56 -9.41
C SER A 77 -13.03 -5.05 -8.60
N GLU A 78 -12.78 -6.36 -8.59
CA GLU A 78 -11.60 -6.95 -7.97
C GLU A 78 -10.30 -6.33 -8.50
N GLY A 79 -10.25 -6.00 -9.80
CA GLY A 79 -9.09 -5.37 -10.43
C GLY A 79 -8.69 -4.02 -9.81
N LYS A 80 -9.66 -3.20 -9.38
CA LYS A 80 -9.36 -1.92 -8.71
C LYS A 80 -8.71 -2.14 -7.35
N ILE A 81 -9.11 -3.18 -6.62
CA ILE A 81 -8.56 -3.52 -5.32
C ILE A 81 -7.16 -4.11 -5.48
N TRP A 82 -6.96 -4.96 -6.48
CA TRP A 82 -5.64 -5.47 -6.83
C TRP A 82 -4.67 -4.34 -7.17
N LEU A 83 -5.11 -3.35 -7.95
CA LEU A 83 -4.28 -2.19 -8.28
C LEU A 83 -3.97 -1.34 -7.03
N TYR A 84 -4.98 -1.09 -6.19
CA TYR A 84 -4.79 -0.39 -4.91
C TYR A 84 -3.77 -1.13 -4.03
N ASN A 85 -3.94 -2.44 -3.85
CA ASN A 85 -3.03 -3.25 -3.05
C ASN A 85 -1.63 -3.26 -3.65
N LEU A 86 -1.47 -3.32 -4.98
CA LEU A 86 -0.15 -3.26 -5.59
C LEU A 86 0.55 -1.92 -5.33
N LEU A 87 -0.14 -0.81 -5.52
CA LEU A 87 0.42 0.53 -5.30
C LEU A 87 0.79 0.75 -3.84
N GLU A 88 -0.15 0.45 -2.94
CA GLU A 88 0.04 0.61 -1.51
C GLU A 88 1.16 -0.30 -0.98
N TYR A 89 1.28 -1.50 -1.54
CA TYR A 89 2.34 -2.45 -1.20
C TYR A 89 3.72 -1.87 -1.51
N ILE A 90 3.90 -1.30 -2.70
CA ILE A 90 5.17 -0.67 -3.11
C ILE A 90 5.46 0.56 -2.24
N PHE A 91 4.45 1.38 -1.94
CA PHE A 91 4.60 2.55 -1.08
C PHE A 91 5.02 2.15 0.33
N LEU A 92 4.31 1.22 0.97
CA LEU A 92 4.66 0.72 2.29
C LEU A 92 6.04 0.06 2.31
N GLN A 93 6.36 -0.77 1.32
CA GLN A 93 7.67 -1.43 1.21
C GLN A 93 8.81 -0.41 1.27
N CYS A 94 8.72 0.68 0.50
CA CYS A 94 9.77 1.70 0.49
C CYS A 94 9.72 2.58 1.74
N SER A 95 8.53 3.00 2.20
CA SER A 95 8.36 3.87 3.37
C SER A 95 8.84 3.22 4.67
N ILE A 96 8.52 1.94 4.88
CA ILE A 96 9.01 1.18 6.02
C ILE A 96 10.51 0.93 5.88
N GLY A 97 11.00 0.78 4.65
CA GLY A 97 12.44 0.66 4.35
C GLY A 97 13.27 1.80 4.96
N TRP A 98 12.75 3.02 4.95
CA TRP A 98 13.40 4.17 5.60
C TRP A 98 13.65 4.01 7.11
N LEU A 99 12.83 3.21 7.81
CA LEU A 99 13.00 2.99 9.25
C LEU A 99 14.19 2.08 9.56
N PHE A 100 14.59 1.24 8.61
CA PHE A 100 15.64 0.24 8.78
C PHE A 100 16.94 0.60 8.04
N SER A 101 16.92 1.61 7.16
CA SER A 101 18.11 2.10 6.46
C SER A 101 17.94 3.55 6.03
N ASN A 102 19.06 4.18 5.69
CA ASN A 102 19.10 5.57 5.28
C ASN A 102 19.77 5.71 3.91
N ALA A 103 19.62 6.89 3.32
CA ALA A 103 20.16 7.20 1.99
C ALA A 103 21.68 6.97 1.88
N LYS A 104 22.46 7.21 2.94
CA LYS A 104 23.91 6.98 2.92
C LYS A 104 24.24 5.50 2.87
N THR A 105 23.58 4.71 3.71
CA THR A 105 23.76 3.26 3.74
C THR A 105 23.39 2.64 2.39
N LEU A 106 22.30 3.07 1.77
CA LEU A 106 21.85 2.55 0.47
C LEU A 106 22.78 2.95 -0.69
N CYS A 107 23.44 4.11 -0.61
CA CYS A 107 24.33 4.58 -1.67
C CYS A 107 25.75 4.00 -1.58
N TYR A 108 26.29 3.83 -0.37
CA TYR A 108 27.74 3.64 -0.18
C TYR A 108 28.13 2.35 0.56
N VAL A 109 27.17 1.60 1.09
CA VAL A 109 27.45 0.33 1.78
C VAL A 109 27.05 -0.83 0.88
N SER A 110 27.94 -1.82 0.77
CA SER A 110 27.72 -3.05 -0.01
C SER A 110 26.38 -3.74 0.33
N ASP A 111 26.02 -3.79 1.61
CA ASP A 111 24.77 -4.40 2.07
C ASP A 111 23.52 -3.58 1.76
N GLY A 112 23.67 -2.26 1.56
CA GLY A 112 22.58 -1.39 1.12
C GLY A 112 22.07 -1.73 -0.28
N GLN A 113 22.93 -2.29 -1.14
CA GLN A 113 22.61 -2.65 -2.51
C GLN A 113 21.94 -4.03 -2.64
N ASN A 114 22.07 -4.91 -1.63
CA ASN A 114 21.45 -6.23 -1.66
C ASN A 114 19.92 -6.16 -1.61
N GLY A 115 19.36 -5.04 -1.13
CA GLY A 115 17.93 -4.75 -1.07
C GLY A 115 17.05 -5.78 -0.37
N LEU A 116 17.65 -6.76 0.30
CA LEU A 116 16.99 -7.77 1.12
C LEU A 116 16.08 -7.13 2.18
N GLN A 117 16.50 -5.97 2.70
CA GLN A 117 15.69 -5.17 3.61
C GLN A 117 14.35 -4.77 2.98
N PHE A 118 14.32 -4.37 1.70
CA PHE A 118 13.08 -4.07 1.01
C PHE A 118 12.20 -5.31 0.83
N VAL A 119 12.75 -6.51 0.75
CA VAL A 119 11.95 -7.75 0.76
C VAL A 119 11.25 -7.92 2.10
N PHE A 120 11.96 -7.78 3.22
CA PHE A 120 11.36 -7.88 4.55
C PHE A 120 10.32 -6.79 4.81
N THR A 121 10.59 -5.53 4.43
CA THR A 121 9.63 -4.44 4.61
C THR A 121 8.39 -4.63 3.73
N SER A 122 8.52 -5.30 2.59
CA SER A 122 7.38 -5.67 1.76
C SER A 122 6.45 -6.64 2.49
N TRP A 123 6.99 -7.66 3.17
CA TRP A 123 6.19 -8.61 3.94
C TRP A 123 5.48 -7.93 5.11
N MET A 124 6.13 -6.96 5.77
CA MET A 124 5.48 -6.11 6.76
C MET A 124 4.34 -5.29 6.13
N GLY A 125 4.55 -4.76 4.93
CA GLY A 125 3.53 -4.08 4.14
C GLY A 125 2.28 -4.94 3.93
N LEU A 126 2.43 -6.23 3.63
CA LEU A 126 1.30 -7.16 3.47
C LEU A 126 0.44 -7.27 4.74
N CYS A 127 1.09 -7.36 5.91
CA CYS A 127 0.38 -7.39 7.18
C CYS A 127 -0.44 -6.11 7.41
N ILE A 128 0.14 -4.95 7.09
CA ILE A 128 -0.54 -3.65 7.20
C ILE A 128 -1.74 -3.57 6.24
N GLN A 129 -1.59 -4.06 5.01
CA GLN A 129 -2.68 -4.05 4.02
C GLN A 129 -3.85 -4.97 4.41
N LEU A 130 -3.55 -6.14 4.98
CA LEU A 130 -4.58 -7.02 5.54
C LEU A 130 -5.32 -6.34 6.68
N PHE A 131 -4.60 -5.71 7.61
CA PHE A 131 -5.21 -4.95 8.70
C PHE A 131 -6.11 -3.83 8.16
N TYR A 132 -5.65 -3.10 7.15
CA TYR A 132 -6.44 -2.04 6.52
C TYR A 132 -7.72 -2.56 5.84
N SER A 133 -7.63 -3.71 5.18
CA SER A 133 -8.78 -4.34 4.52
C SER A 133 -9.82 -4.83 5.54
N LEU A 134 -9.38 -5.38 6.67
CA LEU A 134 -10.24 -5.73 7.79
C LEU A 134 -10.94 -4.51 8.37
N LEU A 135 -10.21 -3.40 8.55
CA LEU A 135 -10.76 -2.14 9.03
C LEU A 135 -11.84 -1.60 8.08
N LEU A 136 -11.61 -1.65 6.76
CA LEU A 136 -12.60 -1.25 5.76
C LEU A 136 -13.87 -2.09 5.80
N ASP A 137 -13.73 -3.42 5.87
CA ASP A 137 -14.87 -4.33 6.00
C ASP A 137 -15.66 -4.04 7.29
N TRP A 138 -14.97 -3.80 8.41
CA TRP A 138 -15.57 -3.40 9.68
C TRP A 138 -16.34 -2.08 9.59
N MET A 139 -15.72 -1.02 9.04
CA MET A 139 -16.37 0.29 8.86
C MET A 139 -17.62 0.20 7.99
N LYS A 140 -17.54 -0.54 6.88
CA LYS A 140 -18.69 -0.76 5.98
C LYS A 140 -19.79 -1.53 6.69
N ASN A 141 -19.44 -2.54 7.49
CA ASN A 141 -20.41 -3.32 8.25
C ASN A 141 -21.20 -2.46 9.24
N ASN A 142 -20.51 -1.58 9.98
CA ASN A 142 -21.16 -0.68 10.94
C ASN A 142 -22.05 0.35 10.25
N LYS A 143 -21.59 0.95 9.14
CA LYS A 143 -22.40 1.93 8.38
C LYS A 143 -23.72 1.33 7.88
N THR A 144 -23.70 0.08 7.42
CA THR A 144 -24.92 -0.62 7.00
C THR A 144 -25.85 -0.97 8.16
N LEU A 145 -25.33 -1.30 9.35
CA LEU A 145 -26.13 -1.59 10.54
C LEU A 145 -26.88 -0.34 11.02
N THR A 146 -26.23 0.83 10.99
CA THR A 146 -26.88 2.09 11.35
C THR A 146 -28.02 2.44 10.38
N GLN A 147 -27.86 2.18 9.08
CA GLN A 147 -28.92 2.45 8.09
C GLN A 147 -30.13 1.52 8.23
N SER A 148 -29.94 0.24 8.56
CA SER A 148 -31.06 -0.69 8.76
C SER A 148 -31.86 -0.38 10.03
N VAL A 149 -31.18 0.03 11.12
CA VAL A 149 -31.84 0.41 12.38
C VAL A 149 -32.68 1.69 12.21
N VAL A 150 -32.20 2.67 11.43
CA VAL A 150 -32.97 3.89 11.14
C VAL A 150 -34.23 3.57 10.32
N LEU A 151 -34.13 2.66 9.34
CA LEU A 151 -35.25 2.25 8.51
C LEU A 151 -36.32 1.45 9.27
N GLU A 152 -35.94 0.65 10.28
CA GLU A 152 -36.90 -0.03 11.17
C GLU A 152 -37.61 0.92 12.15
N GLN A 153 -37.05 2.11 12.41
CA GLN A 153 -37.68 3.10 13.30
C GLN A 153 -38.66 4.04 12.58
N GLU A 154 -38.63 4.08 11.25
CA GLU A 154 -39.54 4.89 10.41
C GLU A 154 -40.74 4.10 9.88
N LEU A 155 -40.86 2.80 10.22
CA LEU A 155 -41.93 1.90 9.76
C LEU A 155 -42.84 1.48 10.92
#